data_AF-A0A923PSW5-F1
#
_entry.id   AF-A0A923PSW5-F1
#
_cell.length_a   1.000
_cell.length_b   1.000
_cell.length_c   1.000
_cell.angle_alpha   90.00
_cell.angle_beta   90.00
_cell.angle_gamma   90.00
#
_symmetry.space_group_name_H-M   'P 1'
#
loop_
_entity.id
_entity.type
_entity.pdbx_description
1 polymer ?
#
loop_
_entity_poly.entity_id
_entity_poly.type
_entity_poly.pdbx_seq_one_letter_code
_entity_poly.pdbx_strand_id
1 'polypeptide(L)'
;MIPSLEVTSSWKQPKTATTPERRGPVHMNLTNPRTPVAPVDADNELEIMQRSVEAVRKQREDPGQPMFIHLNHPNYVWGVTAEELMQIHHEKFFEIYNGRPGVHNAGDATHLSNDEIWDVVLTRRLAELKLDVM
;
A
#
# COMPACT_ATOMS: atom_id res chain seq x y z
N MET A 1 -5.85 22.72 10.38
CA MET A 1 -5.89 21.26 10.55
C MET A 1 -6.25 20.67 9.19
N ILE A 2 -5.47 19.71 8.68
CA ILE A 2 -5.77 19.03 7.41
C ILE A 2 -6.62 17.80 7.76
N PRO A 3 -7.81 17.60 7.14
CA PRO A 3 -8.57 16.38 7.35
C PRO A 3 -7.75 15.18 6.87
N SER A 4 -7.67 14.12 7.68
CA SER A 4 -7.00 12.88 7.30
C SER A 4 -7.70 11.70 7.94
N LEU A 5 -7.64 10.55 7.30
CA LEU A 5 -8.05 9.28 7.89
C LEU A 5 -7.17 8.14 7.40
N GLU A 6 -7.05 7.12 8.24
CA GLU A 6 -6.55 5.83 7.86
C GLU A 6 -7.72 4.92 7.47
N VAL A 7 -7.59 4.26 6.32
CA VAL A 7 -8.48 3.17 5.89
C VAL A 7 -7.73 1.87 6.11
N THR A 8 -8.26 1.03 6.98
CA THR A 8 -7.69 -0.29 7.30
C THR A 8 -8.55 -1.38 6.68
N SER A 9 -7.90 -2.24 5.90
CA SER A 9 -8.47 -3.46 5.34
C SER A 9 -7.58 -4.65 5.68
N SER A 10 -8.09 -5.86 5.50
CA SER A 10 -7.32 -7.09 5.62
C SER A 10 -7.70 -8.03 4.51
N TRP A 11 -6.73 -8.77 3.99
CA TRP A 11 -6.93 -9.79 2.97
C TRP A 11 -6.56 -11.17 3.51
N LYS A 12 -7.13 -12.21 2.91
CA LYS A 12 -6.83 -13.60 3.22
C LYS A 12 -6.93 -14.45 1.97
N GLN A 13 -5.87 -15.17 1.66
CA GLN A 13 -5.83 -16.19 0.61
C GLN A 13 -5.74 -17.58 1.25
N PRO A 14 -6.64 -18.51 0.92
CA PRO A 14 -6.59 -19.85 1.46
C PRO A 14 -5.34 -20.60 0.97
N LYS A 15 -4.89 -21.57 1.78
CA LYS A 15 -3.85 -22.52 1.38
C LYS A 15 -4.26 -23.23 0.08
N THR A 16 -3.32 -23.40 -0.84
CA THR A 16 -3.47 -24.24 -2.04
C THR A 16 -2.62 -25.53 -1.93
N ALA A 17 -2.60 -26.33 -3.00
CA ALA A 17 -1.73 -27.50 -3.07
C ALA A 17 -0.23 -27.14 -3.02
N THR A 18 0.15 -25.95 -3.49
CA THR A 18 1.55 -25.53 -3.66
C THR A 18 1.93 -24.29 -2.85
N THR A 19 0.96 -23.59 -2.25
CA THR A 19 1.21 -22.35 -1.48
C THR A 19 0.55 -22.42 -0.10
N PRO A 20 1.20 -21.93 0.97
CA PRO A 20 0.60 -21.82 2.29
C PRO A 20 -0.54 -20.79 2.31
N GLU A 21 -1.35 -20.80 3.37
CA GLU A 21 -2.30 -19.71 3.63
C GLU A 21 -1.52 -18.41 3.77
N ARG A 22 -2.01 -17.34 3.13
CA ARG A 22 -1.46 -15.99 3.23
C ARG A 22 -2.56 -15.06 3.75
N ARG A 23 -2.17 -14.07 4.54
CA ARG A 23 -3.06 -13.02 5.02
C ARG A 23 -2.22 -11.82 5.44
N GLY A 24 -2.81 -10.66 5.41
CA GLY A 24 -2.13 -9.45 5.81
C GLY A 24 -3.08 -8.27 5.98
N PRO A 25 -2.70 -7.28 6.78
CA PRO A 25 -3.38 -6.00 6.79
C PRO A 25 -2.87 -5.11 5.66
N VAL A 26 -3.73 -4.19 5.20
CA VAL A 26 -3.37 -3.09 4.31
C VAL A 26 -3.91 -1.82 4.94
N HIS A 27 -3.02 -0.87 5.16
CA HIS A 27 -3.30 0.37 5.87
C HIS A 27 -2.99 1.53 4.92
N MET A 28 -4.02 2.24 4.47
CA MET A 28 -3.85 3.36 3.54
C MET A 28 -4.21 4.65 4.24
N ASN A 29 -3.32 5.63 4.26
CA ASN A 29 -3.62 6.93 4.86
C ASN A 29 -3.95 7.97 3.78
N LEU A 30 -5.08 8.64 3.95
CA LEU A 30 -5.64 9.61 3.04
C LEU A 30 -5.51 10.99 3.65
N THR A 31 -4.95 11.93 2.89
CA THR A 31 -4.78 13.32 3.32
C THR A 31 -5.62 14.26 2.48
N ASN A 32 -6.33 15.15 3.18
CA ASN A 32 -7.27 16.12 2.67
C ASN A 32 -8.51 15.58 1.92
N PRO A 33 -9.10 14.42 2.29
CA PRO A 33 -10.29 13.92 1.62
C PRO A 33 -11.52 14.78 1.93
N ARG A 34 -12.43 14.90 0.95
CA ARG A 34 -13.71 15.60 1.08
C ARG A 34 -14.78 14.77 1.78
N THR A 35 -14.79 13.47 1.48
CA THR A 35 -15.69 12.51 2.14
C THR A 35 -14.88 11.28 2.57
N PRO A 36 -15.32 10.58 3.63
CA PRO A 36 -14.69 9.33 4.03
C PRO A 36 -14.65 8.33 2.87
N VAL A 37 -13.57 7.56 2.80
CA VAL A 37 -13.44 6.38 1.92
C VAL A 37 -13.64 5.16 2.78
N ALA A 38 -14.51 4.24 2.35
CA ALA A 38 -14.76 3.01 3.09
C ALA A 38 -13.59 2.01 2.91
N PRO A 39 -13.32 1.14 3.90
CA PRO A 39 -12.46 -0.01 3.72
C PRO A 39 -12.86 -0.83 2.49
N VAL A 40 -11.85 -1.23 1.71
CA VAL A 40 -12.03 -2.12 0.56
C VAL A 40 -12.06 -3.57 1.05
N ASP A 41 -13.11 -4.29 0.69
CA ASP A 41 -13.20 -5.73 0.85
C ASP A 41 -12.72 -6.42 -0.43
N ALA A 42 -11.66 -7.23 -0.30
CA ALA A 42 -11.05 -8.04 -1.35
C ALA A 42 -10.11 -9.10 -0.76
N ASP A 43 -9.89 -10.19 -1.51
CA ASP A 43 -9.09 -11.34 -1.05
C ASP A 43 -7.57 -11.15 -1.22
N ASN A 44 -7.13 -9.98 -1.71
CA ASN A 44 -5.71 -9.68 -1.93
C ASN A 44 -5.40 -8.19 -1.75
N GLU A 45 -4.16 -7.94 -1.34
CA GLU A 45 -3.51 -6.66 -1.10
C GLU A 45 -3.49 -5.73 -2.31
N LEU A 46 -3.24 -6.26 -3.51
CA LEU A 46 -3.17 -5.48 -4.75
C LEU A 46 -4.49 -4.78 -5.04
N GLU A 47 -5.58 -5.53 -4.97
CA GLU A 47 -6.93 -5.01 -5.22
C GLU A 47 -7.33 -4.00 -4.14
N ILE A 48 -7.01 -4.27 -2.87
CA ILE A 48 -7.26 -3.32 -1.78
C ILE A 48 -6.54 -2.00 -2.04
N MET A 49 -5.23 -2.04 -2.32
CA MET A 49 -4.44 -0.84 -2.57
C MET A 49 -4.95 -0.09 -3.80
N GLN A 50 -5.10 -0.77 -4.93
CA GLN A 50 -5.50 -0.12 -6.18
C GLN A 50 -6.88 0.52 -6.09
N ARG A 51 -7.88 -0.16 -5.50
CA ARG A 51 -9.23 0.40 -5.32
C ARG A 51 -9.23 1.57 -4.33
N SER A 52 -8.37 1.55 -3.32
CA SER A 52 -8.22 2.67 -2.37
C SER A 52 -7.63 3.90 -3.06
N VAL A 53 -6.59 3.70 -3.89
CA VAL A 53 -5.96 4.77 -4.68
C VAL A 53 -6.95 5.39 -5.66
N GLU A 54 -7.70 4.57 -6.40
CA GLU A 54 -8.69 5.07 -7.35
C GLU A 54 -9.85 5.81 -6.66
N ALA A 55 -10.26 5.39 -5.45
CA ALA A 55 -11.29 6.09 -4.68
C ALA A 55 -10.85 7.53 -4.32
N VAL A 56 -9.60 7.70 -3.88
CA VAL A 56 -9.04 9.03 -3.56
C VAL A 56 -8.82 9.85 -4.82
N ARG A 57 -8.28 9.22 -5.86
CA ARG A 57 -8.03 9.88 -7.15
C ARG A 57 -9.33 10.42 -7.74
N LYS A 58 -10.41 9.65 -7.77
CA LYS A 58 -11.73 10.11 -8.22
C LYS A 58 -12.20 11.32 -7.42
N GLN A 59 -12.00 11.29 -6.10
CA GLN A 59 -12.38 12.39 -5.22
C GLN A 59 -11.52 13.64 -5.41
N ARG A 60 -10.25 13.49 -5.84
CA ARG A 60 -9.29 14.54 -6.19
C ARG A 60 -9.60 15.20 -7.53
N GLU A 61 -10.00 14.41 -8.53
CA GLU A 61 -10.24 14.91 -9.90
C GLU A 61 -11.51 15.78 -9.98
N ASP A 62 -12.57 15.40 -9.26
CA ASP A 62 -13.89 16.06 -9.33
C ASP A 62 -14.11 17.17 -8.27
N PRO A 63 -13.03 17.92 -7.92
CA PRO A 63 -13.07 19.40 -7.90
C PRO A 63 -11.69 20.06 -8.13
N GLY A 64 -10.63 19.28 -8.45
CA GLY A 64 -9.23 19.74 -8.47
C GLY A 64 -8.59 20.04 -7.10
N GLN A 65 -9.18 19.60 -5.99
CA GLN A 65 -8.62 19.81 -4.64
C GLN A 65 -7.40 18.90 -4.44
N PRO A 66 -6.25 19.42 -3.97
CA PRO A 66 -5.08 18.60 -3.68
C PRO A 66 -5.39 17.54 -2.62
N MET A 67 -5.16 16.27 -2.97
CA MET A 67 -5.29 15.11 -2.10
C MET A 67 -4.17 14.14 -2.44
N PHE A 68 -3.71 13.41 -1.44
CA PHE A 68 -2.85 12.27 -1.67
C PHE A 68 -3.22 11.14 -0.71
N ILE A 69 -2.87 9.95 -1.16
CA ILE A 69 -2.95 8.70 -0.43
C ILE A 69 -1.52 8.16 -0.33
N HIS A 70 -1.26 7.34 0.66
CA HIS A 70 -0.03 6.54 0.73
C HIS A 70 -0.30 5.23 1.46
N LEU A 71 0.53 4.22 1.19
CA LEU A 71 0.56 2.99 1.97
C LEU A 71 1.32 3.23 3.29
N ASN A 72 0.68 2.95 4.42
CA ASN A 72 1.33 2.94 5.72
C ASN A 72 2.07 1.62 5.92
N HIS A 73 3.24 1.71 6.56
CA HIS A 73 4.05 0.59 7.06
C HIS A 73 3.80 -0.77 6.35
N PRO A 74 4.29 -0.95 5.11
CA PRO A 74 3.94 -2.11 4.26
C PRO A 74 4.29 -3.44 4.92
N ASN A 75 5.40 -3.48 5.66
CA ASN A 75 5.87 -4.67 6.36
C ASN A 75 5.30 -4.84 7.78
N TYR A 76 4.30 -4.05 8.17
CA TYR A 76 3.54 -4.31 9.40
C TYR A 76 2.92 -5.70 9.33
N VAL A 77 3.38 -6.59 10.21
CA VAL A 77 3.06 -8.04 10.19
C VAL A 77 3.13 -8.67 8.78
N TRP A 78 4.03 -8.16 7.94
CA TRP A 78 4.28 -8.63 6.57
C TRP A 78 3.06 -8.55 5.63
N GLY A 79 2.30 -7.46 5.73
CA GLY A 79 1.04 -7.29 5.00
C GLY A 79 1.15 -7.04 3.49
N VAL A 80 2.23 -6.38 3.04
CA VAL A 80 2.47 -6.05 1.62
C VAL A 80 3.96 -6.21 1.30
N THR A 81 4.29 -6.87 0.19
CA THR A 81 5.68 -6.98 -0.30
C THR A 81 5.98 -5.93 -1.38
N ALA A 82 7.26 -5.81 -1.76
CA ALA A 82 7.68 -4.96 -2.85
C ALA A 82 7.08 -5.40 -4.20
N GLU A 83 6.95 -6.71 -4.42
CA GLU A 83 6.36 -7.31 -5.63
C GLU A 83 4.90 -6.89 -5.82
N GLU A 84 4.14 -6.77 -4.73
CA GLU A 84 2.76 -6.27 -4.81
C GLU A 84 2.73 -4.75 -4.93
N LEU A 85 3.50 -4.02 -4.10
CA LEU A 85 3.50 -2.56 -4.13
C LEU A 85 3.92 -1.98 -5.50
N MET A 86 4.91 -2.59 -6.16
CA MET A 86 5.42 -2.11 -7.45
C MET A 86 4.39 -2.14 -8.57
N GLN A 87 3.28 -2.87 -8.41
CA GLN A 87 2.22 -2.97 -9.43
C GLN A 87 1.15 -1.87 -9.31
N ILE A 88 1.13 -1.11 -8.21
CA ILE A 88 0.08 -0.12 -7.96
C ILE A 88 0.25 1.10 -8.87
N HIS A 89 -0.81 1.47 -9.56
CA HIS A 89 -0.85 2.66 -10.41
C HIS A 89 -1.37 3.86 -9.63
N HIS A 90 -0.84 5.04 -9.96
CA HIS A 90 -1.23 6.35 -9.41
C HIS A 90 -0.93 6.61 -7.92
N GLU A 91 -0.50 5.59 -7.17
CA GLU A 91 0.18 5.76 -5.90
C GLU A 91 1.61 6.28 -6.12
N LYS A 92 2.06 7.16 -5.21
CA LYS A 92 3.34 7.86 -5.27
C LYS A 92 4.14 7.77 -3.97
N PHE A 93 3.54 7.25 -2.90
CA PHE A 93 4.12 7.34 -1.57
C PHE A 93 3.84 6.08 -0.74
N PHE A 94 4.79 5.72 0.10
CA PHE A 94 4.58 4.81 1.22
C PHE A 94 5.52 5.17 2.39
N GLU A 95 5.23 4.68 3.58
CA GLU A 95 6.06 4.93 4.77
C GLU A 95 7.31 4.07 4.79
N ILE A 96 8.49 4.70 4.85
CA ILE A 96 9.77 4.01 5.11
C ILE A 96 9.92 3.67 6.59
N TYR A 97 9.44 4.56 7.47
CA TYR A 97 9.53 4.37 8.91
C TYR A 97 8.18 4.60 9.58
N ASN A 98 7.79 3.67 10.45
CA ASN A 98 6.69 3.87 11.37
C ASN A 98 7.04 3.35 12.78
N GLY A 99 6.69 4.12 13.81
CA GLY A 99 7.01 3.83 15.21
C GLY A 99 6.08 2.82 15.90
N ARG A 100 5.08 2.29 15.19
CA ARG A 100 4.12 1.33 15.74
C ARG A 100 4.78 -0.02 16.03
N PRO A 101 4.53 -0.65 17.19
CA PRO A 101 4.99 -2.02 17.45
C PRO A 101 4.49 -3.01 16.39
N GLY A 102 5.36 -3.93 15.99
CA GLY A 102 5.09 -4.92 14.93
C GLY A 102 5.32 -4.42 13.51
N VAL A 103 5.76 -3.16 13.35
CA VAL A 103 6.33 -2.69 12.08
C VAL A 103 7.79 -3.14 12.04
N HIS A 104 8.14 -3.87 11.00
CA HIS A 104 9.45 -4.48 10.84
C HIS A 104 10.38 -3.61 10.00
N ASN A 105 10.53 -2.32 10.32
CA ASN A 105 11.23 -1.33 9.47
C ASN A 105 12.57 -1.83 8.88
N ALA A 106 13.36 -2.57 9.66
CA ALA A 106 14.66 -3.11 9.27
C ALA A 106 14.63 -4.47 8.54
N GLY A 107 13.45 -5.03 8.25
CA GLY A 107 13.29 -6.35 7.64
C GLY A 107 13.72 -7.49 8.57
N ASP A 108 13.90 -8.67 7.97
CA ASP A 108 14.53 -9.83 8.60
C ASP A 108 15.28 -10.68 7.56
N ALA A 109 15.73 -11.89 7.94
CA ALA A 109 16.50 -12.76 7.05
C ALA A 109 15.74 -13.23 5.78
N THR A 110 14.41 -13.09 5.77
CA THR A 110 13.52 -13.57 4.71
C THR A 110 12.60 -12.49 4.13
N HIS A 111 12.55 -11.32 4.75
CA HIS A 111 11.69 -10.20 4.37
C HIS A 111 12.49 -8.91 4.25
N LEU A 112 12.19 -8.14 3.20
CA LEU A 112 12.84 -6.86 2.95
C LEU A 112 12.54 -5.83 4.05
N SER A 113 13.53 -5.01 4.36
CA SER A 113 13.35 -3.74 5.06
C SER A 113 12.53 -2.76 4.21
N ASN A 114 11.97 -1.72 4.83
CA ASN A 114 11.21 -0.72 4.08
C ASN A 114 12.10 0.08 3.09
N ASP A 115 13.37 0.32 3.44
CA ASP A 115 14.36 0.91 2.54
C ASP A 115 14.65 -0.01 1.33
N GLU A 116 14.79 -1.32 1.55
CA GLU A 116 14.95 -2.27 0.44
C GLU A 116 13.68 -2.38 -0.42
N ILE A 117 12.49 -2.30 0.18
CA ILE A 117 11.22 -2.23 -0.56
C ILE A 117 11.24 -0.99 -1.49
N TRP A 118 11.71 0.16 -1.02
CA TRP A 118 11.82 1.38 -1.82
C TRP A 118 12.73 1.17 -3.03
N ASP A 119 13.92 0.61 -2.81
CA ASP A 119 14.89 0.33 -3.86
C ASP A 119 14.34 -0.65 -4.91
N VAL A 120 13.69 -1.73 -4.47
CA VAL A 120 13.07 -2.72 -5.36
C VAL A 120 11.94 -2.08 -6.18
N VAL A 121 11.04 -1.35 -5.54
CA VAL A 121 9.91 -0.70 -6.21
C VAL A 121 10.41 0.28 -7.26
N LEU A 122 11.34 1.18 -6.93
CA LEU A 122 11.89 2.13 -7.90
C LEU A 122 12.60 1.42 -9.05
N THR A 123 13.46 0.46 -8.74
CA THR A 123 14.26 -0.24 -9.74
C THR A 123 13.38 -1.02 -10.70
N ARG A 124 12.47 -1.86 -10.17
CA ARG A 124 11.66 -2.77 -11.01
C ARG A 124 10.59 -2.02 -11.78
N ARG A 125 10.00 -0.97 -11.23
CA ARG A 125 9.03 -0.15 -11.98
C ARG A 125 9.65 0.48 -13.22
N LEU A 126 10.83 1.09 -13.06
CA LEU A 126 11.52 1.75 -14.17
C LEU A 126 12.15 0.74 -15.15
N ALA A 127 12.85 -0.26 -14.63
CA ALA A 127 13.64 -1.19 -15.44
C ALA A 127 12.81 -2.31 -16.07
N GLU A 128 11.83 -2.86 -15.36
CA GLU A 128 11.06 -4.03 -15.80
C GLU A 128 9.67 -3.65 -16.28
N LEU A 129 8.87 -3.00 -15.44
CA LEU A 129 7.45 -2.71 -15.74
C LEU A 129 7.25 -1.54 -16.72
N LYS A 130 8.29 -0.72 -16.92
CA LYS A 130 8.22 0.51 -17.72
C LYS A 130 7.11 1.45 -17.23
N LEU A 131 6.93 1.51 -15.91
CA LEU A 131 6.03 2.44 -15.23
C LEU A 131 6.81 3.63 -14.70
N ASP A 132 6.10 4.74 -14.49
CA ASP A 132 6.68 5.89 -13.80
C ASP A 132 7.07 5.54 -12.35
N VAL A 133 7.99 6.34 -11.81
CA VAL A 133 8.29 6.34 -10.37
C VAL A 133 7.00 6.45 -9.57
N MET A 134 6.94 5.72 -8.46
CA MET A 134 6.06 6.10 -7.37
C MET A 134 6.60 7.42 -6.80
#